data_AF-A0A452GV93-F1
#
_entry.id   AF-A0A452GV93-F1
#
_cell.length_a   1.000
_cell.length_b   1.000
_cell.length_c   1.000
_cell.angle_alpha   90.00
_cell.angle_beta   90.00
_cell.angle_gamma   90.00
#
_symmetry.space_group_name_H-M   'P 1'
#
loop_
_entity.id
_entity.type
_entity.pdbx_description
1 polymer ?
#
loop_
_entity_poly.entity_id
_entity_poly.type
_entity_poly.pdbx_seq_one_letter_code
_entity_poly.pdbx_strand_id
1 'polypeptide(L)'
;MMAITSSKINDLLLCALDELSQENFKRFKDKLSFIDFDGGGNIPQGPLENADRIDTKNLLVKFYGEDTVLDSKFLMLHVTELDYRMTYNRNARLGESTPAKVESLFDIDKHRPTPRTIVLQGAAGIGKTMTVRKIMLDWASEKIYPGRFDYVFYISCREMNLCTKQISVADLILNNCPNKNAPIKDILMDPEKLLFIIDGFDEFKFSFDQQITNLYTDPCEKQPVEIILGSLFRKKVLPKSFLLITTRPTALEKLQNCLKFPHYAEILGFSEEDREEYFHKFFEDKKQAAKAFGFVIENEILFTMCFVPIVCWIICTVIKQQIEKGEDLTQTSKTTTAVYMLFLSNLLRDHSCMSKHSRQTNLRKLCSLAREGVWRKIILFEEDDLKKHGLDVSNIQSLFLNKSIFQKDIDCEHAYSFIHLSFQEFFAALFYVLEEEEETVEESVIVTKDVSKLLQSYEEPKNDYLMLTVRFLFGLLNMDRMKEIEKFLDCKTSLETKRKVLNWVEEVGIALASLSSKDRNENKFKFELFHFLFEIQEEEIVTHAMDCFPRIHLERTCFSKMQFTVLSFCLKNCRRMQSLFLSFCSSQASARKPKR
;
A
#
# COMPACT_ATOMS: atom_id res chain seq x y z
N MET A 1 1.83 27.56 5.38
CA MET A 1 1.03 27.79 4.17
C MET A 1 2.00 28.12 3.04
N MET A 2 2.38 27.14 2.23
CA MET A 2 3.05 27.38 0.94
C MET A 2 2.02 26.98 -0.11
N ALA A 3 1.54 27.95 -0.88
CA ALA A 3 0.63 27.69 -1.99
C ALA A 3 1.33 26.74 -2.98
N ILE A 4 0.73 25.58 -3.21
CA ILE A 4 1.10 24.76 -4.37
C ILE A 4 0.75 25.64 -5.58
N THR A 5 1.73 25.94 -6.43
CA THR A 5 1.51 26.78 -7.60
C THR A 5 0.49 26.12 -8.55
N SER A 6 -0.45 26.89 -9.12
CA SER A 6 -1.49 26.45 -10.07
C SER A 6 -0.96 25.52 -11.19
N SER A 7 0.28 25.72 -11.64
CA SER A 7 0.96 24.82 -12.59
C SER A 7 1.15 23.39 -12.04
N LYS A 8 1.54 23.22 -10.77
CA LYS A 8 1.77 21.88 -10.17
C LYS A 8 0.47 21.08 -10.01
N ILE A 9 -0.66 21.74 -9.71
CA ILE A 9 -1.96 21.07 -9.59
C ILE A 9 -2.45 20.58 -10.96
N ASN A 10 -2.31 21.41 -11.98
CA ASN A 10 -2.63 21.05 -13.36
C ASN A 10 -1.79 19.87 -13.85
N ASP A 11 -0.49 19.84 -13.53
CA ASP A 11 0.41 18.74 -13.89
C ASP A 11 0.06 17.45 -13.13
N LEU A 12 -0.29 17.54 -11.84
CA LEU A 12 -0.69 16.40 -11.01
C LEU A 12 -2.03 15.79 -11.44
N LEU A 13 -2.99 16.60 -11.91
CA LEU A 13 -4.28 16.12 -12.42
C LEU A 13 -4.12 15.45 -13.77
N LEU A 14 -3.31 16.04 -14.66
CA LEU A 14 -3.03 15.43 -15.94
C LEU A 14 -2.33 14.08 -15.76
N CYS A 15 -1.30 14.03 -14.91
CA CYS A 15 -0.64 12.77 -14.52
C CYS A 15 -1.65 11.75 -13.98
N ALA A 16 -2.66 12.18 -13.24
CA ALA A 16 -3.66 11.27 -12.72
C ALA A 16 -4.58 10.72 -13.84
N LEU A 17 -5.07 11.56 -14.74
CA LEU A 17 -5.87 11.09 -15.89
C LEU A 17 -5.07 10.19 -16.83
N ASP A 18 -3.77 10.43 -16.92
CA ASP A 18 -2.77 9.66 -17.64
C ASP A 18 -2.58 8.25 -17.00
N GLU A 19 -2.59 8.14 -15.65
CA GLU A 19 -2.60 6.86 -14.91
C GLU A 19 -3.83 5.94 -15.19
N LEU A 20 -4.91 6.46 -15.80
CA LEU A 20 -6.09 5.68 -16.17
C LEU A 20 -5.92 4.98 -17.53
N SER A 21 -6.08 3.65 -17.56
CA SER A 21 -6.21 2.88 -18.80
C SER A 21 -7.33 3.45 -19.68
N GLN A 22 -7.29 3.24 -21.01
CA GLN A 22 -8.32 3.80 -21.91
C GLN A 22 -9.75 3.41 -21.51
N GLU A 23 -9.95 2.19 -21.00
CA GLU A 23 -11.25 1.74 -20.52
C GLU A 23 -11.65 2.43 -19.20
N ASN A 24 -10.69 2.61 -18.27
CA ASN A 24 -10.92 3.29 -17.01
C ASN A 24 -11.13 4.80 -17.20
N PHE A 25 -10.45 5.40 -18.16
CA PHE A 25 -10.62 6.79 -18.55
C PHE A 25 -12.00 7.02 -19.17
N LYS A 26 -12.47 6.12 -20.05
CA LYS A 26 -13.84 6.17 -20.58
C LYS A 26 -14.90 6.07 -19.47
N ARG A 27 -14.71 5.16 -18.51
CA ARG A 27 -15.61 5.03 -17.33
C ARG A 27 -15.52 6.20 -16.37
N PHE A 28 -14.35 6.80 -16.23
CA PHE A 28 -14.14 8.00 -15.44
C PHE A 28 -14.90 9.19 -16.04
N LYS A 29 -14.78 9.41 -17.36
CA LYS A 29 -15.58 10.42 -18.08
C LYS A 29 -17.08 10.17 -17.95
N ASP A 30 -17.52 8.91 -18.05
CA ASP A 30 -18.92 8.55 -17.84
C ASP A 30 -19.38 8.93 -16.42
N LYS A 31 -18.59 8.61 -15.38
CA LYS A 31 -18.88 9.00 -13.99
C LYS A 31 -18.93 10.52 -13.76
N LEU A 32 -18.06 11.30 -14.42
CA LEU A 32 -18.10 12.77 -14.33
C LEU A 32 -19.41 13.37 -14.87
N SER A 33 -20.14 12.64 -15.72
CA SER A 33 -21.44 13.07 -16.22
C SER A 33 -22.62 12.77 -15.28
N PHE A 34 -22.40 11.94 -14.26
CA PHE A 34 -23.45 11.50 -13.31
C PHE A 34 -23.19 11.90 -11.86
N ILE A 35 -21.97 12.31 -11.50
CA ILE A 35 -21.56 12.64 -10.14
C ILE A 35 -21.37 14.16 -10.03
N ASP A 36 -22.08 14.78 -9.10
CA ASP A 36 -21.91 16.19 -8.72
C ASP A 36 -20.82 16.28 -7.66
N PHE A 37 -19.70 16.94 -7.98
CA PHE A 37 -18.61 17.20 -7.04
C PHE A 37 -18.77 18.61 -6.46
N ASP A 38 -18.86 18.69 -5.14
CA ASP A 38 -18.72 19.92 -4.35
C ASP A 38 -19.69 21.05 -4.73
N GLY A 39 -20.91 20.71 -5.18
CA GLY A 39 -21.95 21.67 -5.53
C GLY A 39 -21.71 22.45 -6.83
N GLY A 40 -20.70 22.05 -7.62
CA GLY A 40 -20.35 22.65 -8.91
C GLY A 40 -21.18 22.14 -10.11
N GLY A 41 -22.00 21.11 -9.91
CA GLY A 41 -22.78 20.45 -10.95
C GLY A 41 -22.02 19.32 -11.66
N ASN A 42 -22.74 18.43 -12.33
CA ASN A 42 -22.14 17.43 -13.21
C ASN A 42 -21.61 18.06 -14.50
N ILE A 43 -20.48 17.57 -15.03
CA ILE A 43 -20.00 18.01 -16.33
C ILE A 43 -20.92 17.40 -17.40
N PRO A 44 -21.54 18.20 -18.29
CA PRO A 44 -22.46 17.68 -19.29
C PRO A 44 -21.79 16.63 -20.20
N GLN A 45 -22.55 15.61 -20.58
CA GLN A 45 -22.03 14.45 -21.31
C GLN A 45 -21.45 14.80 -22.69
N GLY A 46 -22.02 15.80 -23.37
CA GLY A 46 -21.58 16.24 -24.71
C GLY A 46 -20.09 16.66 -24.76
N PRO A 47 -19.63 17.61 -23.92
CA PRO A 47 -18.22 17.95 -23.79
C PRO A 47 -17.29 16.78 -23.45
N LEU A 48 -17.76 15.79 -22.68
CA LEU A 48 -16.94 14.64 -22.23
C LEU A 48 -16.85 13.51 -23.25
N GLU A 49 -17.83 13.38 -24.15
CA GLU A 49 -17.97 12.24 -25.06
C GLU A 49 -16.72 12.06 -25.94
N ASN A 50 -16.19 13.17 -26.47
CA ASN A 50 -14.99 13.20 -27.30
C ASN A 50 -13.76 13.82 -26.62
N ALA A 51 -13.86 14.23 -25.35
CA ALA A 51 -12.75 14.83 -24.61
C ALA A 51 -11.58 13.85 -24.46
N ASP A 52 -10.37 14.30 -24.83
CA ASP A 52 -9.14 13.61 -24.45
C ASP A 52 -8.76 13.91 -22.98
N ARG A 53 -7.61 13.42 -22.52
CA ARG A 53 -7.17 13.59 -21.13
C ARG A 53 -6.90 15.05 -20.78
N ILE A 54 -6.42 15.84 -21.74
CA ILE A 54 -6.14 17.27 -21.58
C ILE A 54 -7.46 18.04 -21.54
N ASP A 55 -8.40 17.71 -22.43
CA ASP A 55 -9.75 18.27 -22.44
C ASP A 55 -10.49 17.96 -21.14
N THR A 56 -10.40 16.72 -20.67
CA THR A 56 -11.03 16.28 -19.41
C THR A 56 -10.41 16.96 -18.20
N LYS A 57 -9.08 17.13 -18.17
CA LYS A 57 -8.38 17.94 -17.17
C LYS A 57 -8.90 19.38 -17.15
N ASN A 58 -8.97 20.01 -18.31
CA ASN A 58 -9.42 21.40 -18.44
C ASN A 58 -10.89 21.55 -18.02
N LEU A 59 -11.75 20.56 -18.32
CA LEU A 59 -13.14 20.51 -17.87
C LEU A 59 -13.24 20.37 -16.35
N LEU A 60 -12.41 19.52 -15.73
CA LEU A 60 -12.35 19.33 -14.28
C LEU A 60 -11.93 20.61 -13.55
N VAL A 61 -10.88 21.26 -14.01
CA VAL A 61 -10.39 22.53 -13.44
C VAL A 61 -11.44 23.64 -13.60
N LYS A 62 -12.12 23.68 -14.74
CA LYS A 62 -13.14 24.68 -15.05
C LYS A 62 -14.42 24.51 -14.21
N PHE A 63 -14.89 23.28 -14.00
CA PHE A 63 -16.15 23.01 -13.30
C PHE A 63 -15.98 22.91 -11.79
N TYR A 64 -14.85 22.40 -11.30
CA TYR A 64 -14.67 22.10 -9.88
C TYR A 64 -13.66 23.01 -9.16
N GLY A 65 -12.87 23.81 -9.88
CA GLY A 65 -11.85 24.70 -9.30
C GLY A 65 -10.56 23.97 -8.91
N GLU A 66 -9.44 24.70 -8.84
CA GLU A 66 -8.09 24.11 -8.67
C GLU A 66 -7.89 23.41 -7.31
N ASP A 67 -8.53 23.87 -6.23
CA ASP A 67 -8.35 23.31 -4.88
C ASP A 67 -9.07 21.97 -4.68
N THR A 68 -10.13 21.70 -5.44
CA THR A 68 -11.00 20.51 -5.37
C THR A 68 -10.50 19.36 -6.26
N VAL A 69 -9.57 19.66 -7.16
CA VAL A 69 -8.98 18.73 -8.14
C VAL A 69 -8.08 17.67 -7.48
N LEU A 70 -7.52 17.94 -6.29
CA LEU A 70 -6.76 16.98 -5.47
C LEU A 70 -7.59 15.80 -4.95
N ASP A 71 -8.92 15.95 -4.82
CA ASP A 71 -9.82 14.87 -4.39
C ASP A 71 -10.03 13.83 -5.48
N SER A 72 -9.91 14.22 -6.76
CA SER A 72 -10.05 13.30 -7.90
C SER A 72 -8.87 12.33 -8.07
N LYS A 73 -7.64 12.77 -7.77
CA LYS A 73 -6.43 11.93 -7.70
C LYS A 73 -6.52 10.89 -6.58
N PHE A 74 -7.25 11.24 -5.52
CA PHE A 74 -7.45 10.37 -4.38
C PHE A 74 -8.49 9.28 -4.63
N LEU A 75 -9.56 9.63 -5.35
CA LEU A 75 -10.51 8.64 -5.86
C LEU A 75 -9.78 7.58 -6.72
N MET A 76 -8.74 7.96 -7.46
CA MET A 76 -7.94 7.02 -8.25
C MET A 76 -7.11 6.02 -7.43
N LEU A 77 -6.51 6.44 -6.32
CA LEU A 77 -5.77 5.57 -5.40
C LEU A 77 -6.70 4.64 -4.60
N HIS A 78 -7.84 5.18 -4.14
CA HIS A 78 -8.89 4.39 -3.49
C HIS A 78 -9.58 3.41 -4.43
N VAL A 79 -9.73 3.81 -5.69
CA VAL A 79 -10.08 2.92 -6.77
C VAL A 79 -9.01 1.83 -6.86
N THR A 80 -7.70 2.08 -6.94
CA THR A 80 -6.72 0.98 -7.06
C THR A 80 -6.70 -0.09 -5.96
N GLU A 81 -6.97 0.26 -4.68
CA GLU A 81 -6.88 -0.70 -3.56
C GLU A 81 -8.18 -1.50 -3.34
N LEU A 82 -9.36 -0.87 -3.54
CA LEU A 82 -10.65 -1.57 -3.53
C LEU A 82 -11.00 -2.20 -4.89
N ASP A 83 -10.53 -1.62 -6.01
CA ASP A 83 -10.61 -2.23 -7.35
C ASP A 83 -9.69 -3.42 -7.48
N TYR A 84 -8.59 -3.60 -6.74
CA TYR A 84 -7.81 -4.85 -6.90
C TYR A 84 -8.67 -6.09 -6.63
N ARG A 85 -9.49 -5.99 -5.58
CA ARG A 85 -10.44 -7.03 -5.15
C ARG A 85 -11.69 -7.10 -6.06
N MET A 86 -12.14 -5.99 -6.64
CA MET A 86 -13.31 -5.95 -7.55
C MET A 86 -12.97 -6.28 -9.00
N THR A 87 -11.77 -5.92 -9.47
CA THR A 87 -11.22 -6.15 -10.82
C THR A 87 -10.82 -7.60 -10.99
N TYR A 88 -10.28 -8.28 -9.96
CA TYR A 88 -10.15 -9.74 -9.97
C TYR A 88 -11.51 -10.43 -10.14
N ASN A 89 -12.52 -10.02 -9.36
CA ASN A 89 -13.86 -10.60 -9.42
C ASN A 89 -14.64 -10.26 -10.72
N ARG A 90 -14.31 -9.17 -11.41
CA ARG A 90 -14.89 -8.78 -12.71
C ARG A 90 -14.13 -9.34 -13.91
N ASN A 91 -12.80 -9.34 -13.91
CA ASN A 91 -11.97 -9.84 -15.01
C ASN A 91 -11.94 -11.37 -15.08
N ALA A 92 -12.06 -12.06 -13.94
CA ALA A 92 -12.36 -13.50 -13.90
C ALA A 92 -13.75 -13.84 -14.52
N ARG A 93 -14.63 -12.84 -14.68
CA ARG A 93 -15.95 -12.98 -15.33
C ARG A 93 -16.00 -12.42 -16.76
N LEU A 94 -15.03 -11.61 -17.19
CA LEU A 94 -14.98 -10.96 -18.51
C LEU A 94 -13.92 -11.53 -19.45
N GLY A 95 -13.02 -12.39 -18.98
CA GLY A 95 -12.19 -13.26 -19.80
C GLY A 95 -11.17 -12.53 -20.69
N GLU A 96 -9.99 -12.19 -20.17
CA GLU A 96 -8.83 -11.85 -21.02
C GLU A 96 -7.46 -11.84 -20.29
N SER A 97 -7.33 -12.46 -19.12
CA SER A 97 -6.03 -12.67 -18.45
C SER A 97 -5.82 -14.15 -18.14
N THR A 98 -4.74 -14.72 -18.69
CA THR A 98 -4.35 -16.11 -18.43
C THR A 98 -3.31 -16.14 -17.31
N PRO A 99 -3.48 -16.99 -16.28
CA PRO A 99 -2.44 -17.23 -15.30
C PRO A 99 -1.12 -17.60 -16.00
N ALA A 100 -0.08 -16.83 -15.74
CA ALA A 100 1.24 -17.05 -16.31
C ALA A 100 2.18 -17.60 -15.25
N LYS A 101 3.00 -18.57 -15.63
CA LYS A 101 4.09 -19.06 -14.81
C LYS A 101 5.34 -18.22 -15.07
N VAL A 102 6.17 -18.05 -14.04
CA VAL A 102 7.42 -17.29 -14.15
C VAL A 102 8.31 -17.91 -15.23
N GLU A 103 8.35 -19.24 -15.32
CA GLU A 103 9.14 -20.00 -16.28
C GLU A 103 8.75 -19.74 -17.74
N SER A 104 7.51 -19.30 -17.98
CA SER A 104 6.95 -19.07 -19.31
C SER A 104 6.97 -17.62 -19.76
N LEU A 105 7.50 -16.69 -18.95
CA LEU A 105 7.43 -15.25 -19.25
C LEU A 105 8.05 -14.89 -20.61
N PHE A 106 9.09 -15.60 -21.02
CA PHE A 106 9.78 -15.36 -22.29
C PHE A 106 9.39 -16.33 -23.41
N ASP A 107 8.41 -17.21 -23.20
CA ASP A 107 8.03 -18.21 -24.20
C ASP A 107 7.37 -17.59 -25.43
N ILE A 108 7.50 -18.28 -26.56
CA ILE A 108 6.93 -17.84 -27.83
C ILE A 108 5.46 -18.24 -27.83
N ASP A 109 4.56 -17.26 -27.83
CA ASP A 109 3.16 -17.52 -28.15
C ASP A 109 3.04 -17.81 -29.65
N LYS A 110 2.23 -18.80 -30.05
CA LYS A 110 2.14 -19.31 -31.44
C LYS A 110 1.76 -18.26 -32.48
N HIS A 111 1.31 -17.09 -32.03
CA HIS A 111 0.86 -15.97 -32.85
C HIS A 111 1.64 -14.67 -32.63
N ARG A 112 2.67 -14.64 -31.76
CA ARG A 112 3.43 -13.42 -31.45
C ARG A 112 4.95 -13.63 -31.54
N PRO A 113 5.72 -12.62 -32.00
CA PRO A 113 7.18 -12.67 -31.97
C PRO A 113 7.70 -12.82 -30.52
N THR A 114 8.86 -13.45 -30.35
CA THR A 114 9.48 -13.68 -29.04
C THR A 114 9.50 -12.40 -28.20
N PRO A 115 8.91 -12.41 -26.99
CA PRO A 115 8.91 -11.22 -26.15
C PRO A 115 10.33 -10.94 -25.63
N ARG A 116 10.95 -9.88 -26.13
CA ARG A 116 12.29 -9.43 -25.68
C ARG A 116 12.28 -8.43 -24.54
N THR A 117 11.10 -7.98 -24.16
CA THR A 117 10.89 -7.06 -23.04
C THR A 117 9.65 -7.50 -22.30
N ILE A 118 9.83 -7.88 -21.03
CA ILE A 118 8.77 -8.18 -20.08
C ILE A 118 8.71 -7.03 -19.08
N VAL A 119 7.52 -6.52 -18.82
CA VAL A 119 7.23 -5.56 -17.77
C VAL A 119 6.40 -6.25 -16.71
N LEU A 120 6.98 -6.43 -15.53
CA LEU A 120 6.37 -7.06 -14.37
C LEU A 120 5.85 -5.98 -13.43
N GLN A 121 4.53 -5.76 -13.42
CA GLN A 121 3.90 -4.72 -12.61
C GLN A 121 3.20 -5.28 -11.38
N GLY A 122 2.92 -4.40 -10.42
CA GLY A 122 2.12 -4.74 -9.25
C GLY A 122 2.19 -3.68 -8.15
N ALA A 123 1.30 -3.80 -7.17
CA ALA A 123 1.19 -2.89 -6.04
C ALA A 123 2.47 -2.84 -5.16
N ALA A 124 2.55 -1.85 -4.27
CA ALA A 124 3.62 -1.79 -3.27
C ALA A 124 3.57 -3.02 -2.35
N GLY A 125 4.72 -3.53 -1.92
CA GLY A 125 4.79 -4.70 -1.02
C GLY A 125 4.38 -6.05 -1.64
N ILE A 126 3.93 -6.09 -2.90
CA ILE A 126 3.41 -7.31 -3.54
C ILE A 126 4.48 -8.35 -3.91
N GLY A 127 5.77 -7.98 -3.81
CA GLY A 127 6.89 -8.90 -4.02
C GLY A 127 7.57 -8.81 -5.40
N LYS A 128 7.47 -7.68 -6.12
CA LYS A 128 8.16 -7.45 -7.41
C LYS A 128 9.66 -7.73 -7.36
N THR A 129 10.39 -7.02 -6.48
CA THR A 129 11.83 -7.20 -6.25
C THR A 129 12.19 -8.62 -5.82
N MET A 130 11.37 -9.24 -4.96
CA MET A 130 11.58 -10.63 -4.55
C MET A 130 11.41 -11.62 -5.69
N THR A 131 10.45 -11.37 -6.59
CA THR A 131 10.21 -12.20 -7.76
C THR A 131 11.40 -12.17 -8.71
N VAL A 132 11.95 -10.99 -9.02
CA VAL A 132 13.11 -10.90 -9.92
C VAL A 132 14.40 -11.46 -9.30
N ARG A 133 14.60 -11.28 -7.99
CA ARG A 133 15.72 -11.94 -7.28
C ARG A 133 15.56 -13.47 -7.26
N LYS A 134 14.33 -13.98 -7.11
CA LYS A 134 14.06 -15.42 -7.21
C LYS A 134 14.29 -15.95 -8.62
N ILE A 135 13.92 -15.19 -9.66
CA ILE A 135 14.23 -15.49 -11.05
C ILE A 135 15.74 -15.65 -11.24
N MET A 136 16.54 -14.71 -10.72
CA MET A 136 18.01 -14.82 -10.81
C MET A 136 18.53 -16.07 -10.10
N LEU A 137 18.07 -16.35 -8.88
CA LEU A 137 18.49 -17.52 -8.11
C LEU A 137 18.16 -18.82 -8.84
N ASP A 138 16.95 -18.93 -9.39
CA ASP A 138 16.50 -20.12 -10.10
C ASP A 138 17.20 -20.29 -11.44
N TRP A 139 17.47 -19.19 -12.16
CA TRP A 139 18.28 -19.22 -13.39
C TRP A 139 19.71 -19.67 -13.08
N ALA A 140 20.35 -19.11 -12.05
CA ALA A 140 21.70 -19.49 -11.64
C ALA A 140 21.77 -20.94 -11.14
N SER A 141 20.64 -21.52 -10.73
CA SER A 141 20.49 -22.93 -10.36
C SER A 141 20.02 -23.81 -11.52
N GLU A 142 19.99 -23.29 -12.75
CA GLU A 142 19.53 -23.95 -13.99
C GLU A 142 18.08 -24.47 -13.95
N LYS A 143 17.25 -23.99 -13.01
CA LYS A 143 15.84 -24.43 -12.87
C LYS A 143 14.93 -23.80 -13.89
N ILE A 144 15.23 -22.56 -14.29
CA ILE A 144 14.43 -21.79 -15.23
C ILE A 144 15.32 -21.23 -16.34
N TYR A 145 14.74 -21.12 -17.53
CA TYR A 145 15.43 -20.64 -18.74
C TYR A 145 16.75 -21.39 -19.09
N PRO A 146 16.84 -22.72 -18.95
CA PRO A 146 18.08 -23.46 -19.22
C PRO A 146 18.51 -23.27 -20.68
N GLY A 147 19.80 -22.95 -20.88
CA GLY A 147 20.40 -22.71 -22.21
C GLY A 147 19.87 -21.48 -22.96
N ARG A 148 18.97 -20.71 -22.35
CA ARG A 148 18.37 -19.52 -22.98
C ARG A 148 19.21 -18.27 -22.77
N PHE A 149 19.70 -18.07 -21.56
CA PHE A 149 20.55 -16.93 -21.19
C PHE A 149 21.87 -17.44 -20.62
N ASP A 150 22.97 -16.91 -21.14
CA ASP A 150 24.32 -17.19 -20.65
C ASP A 150 24.71 -16.21 -19.54
N TYR A 151 24.13 -15.00 -19.58
CA TYR A 151 24.36 -13.96 -18.57
C TYR A 151 23.06 -13.25 -18.18
N VAL A 152 22.87 -13.05 -16.87
CA VAL A 152 21.79 -12.25 -16.29
C VAL A 152 22.40 -11.14 -15.45
N PHE A 153 22.06 -9.90 -15.77
CA PHE A 153 22.54 -8.71 -15.07
C PHE A 153 21.39 -8.05 -14.31
N TYR A 154 21.63 -7.67 -13.06
CA TYR A 154 20.69 -6.96 -12.22
C TYR A 154 21.05 -5.48 -12.14
N ILE A 155 20.10 -4.62 -12.46
CA ILE A 155 20.25 -3.18 -12.41
C ILE A 155 19.12 -2.64 -11.56
N SER A 156 19.45 -2.14 -10.37
CA SER A 156 18.50 -1.39 -9.55
C SER A 156 18.41 0.04 -10.06
N CYS A 157 17.19 0.49 -10.40
CA CYS A 157 16.94 1.87 -10.80
C CYS A 157 17.30 2.89 -9.72
N ARG A 158 17.31 2.50 -8.43
CA ARG A 158 17.94 3.32 -7.38
C ARG A 158 19.37 3.60 -7.63
N GLU A 159 20.15 2.53 -7.74
CA GLU A 159 21.59 2.64 -7.70
C GLU A 159 22.03 3.50 -8.88
N MET A 160 21.26 3.41 -9.97
CA MET A 160 21.38 4.25 -11.13
C MET A 160 21.06 5.73 -10.86
N ASN A 161 20.04 6.07 -10.05
CA ASN A 161 19.79 7.46 -9.65
C ASN A 161 20.96 8.12 -8.90
N LEU A 162 21.83 7.34 -8.24
CA LEU A 162 23.01 7.84 -7.52
C LEU A 162 24.23 8.02 -8.45
N CYS A 163 24.16 7.52 -9.68
CA CYS A 163 25.26 7.59 -10.63
C CYS A 163 25.35 8.98 -11.27
N THR A 164 26.22 9.83 -10.73
CA THR A 164 26.51 11.16 -11.29
C THR A 164 27.56 11.14 -12.41
N LYS A 165 28.26 10.01 -12.59
CA LYS A 165 29.28 9.81 -13.62
C LYS A 165 28.65 9.27 -14.90
N GLN A 166 29.21 9.64 -16.04
CA GLN A 166 28.88 8.98 -17.31
C GLN A 166 29.41 7.54 -17.32
N ILE A 167 28.56 6.61 -17.74
CA ILE A 167 28.83 5.17 -17.79
C ILE A 167 28.35 4.59 -19.12
N SER A 168 28.84 3.41 -19.47
CA SER A 168 28.43 2.65 -20.66
C SER A 168 27.63 1.40 -20.29
N VAL A 169 27.03 0.72 -21.29
CA VAL A 169 26.41 -0.60 -21.06
C VAL A 169 27.46 -1.63 -20.65
N ALA A 170 28.68 -1.54 -21.19
CA ALA A 170 29.82 -2.33 -20.75
C ALA A 170 30.15 -2.10 -19.27
N ASP A 171 30.10 -0.86 -18.79
CA ASP A 171 30.31 -0.55 -17.36
C ASP A 171 29.19 -1.15 -16.49
N LEU A 172 27.93 -1.15 -16.96
CA LEU A 172 26.81 -1.80 -16.24
C LEU A 172 27.03 -3.31 -16.08
N ILE A 173 27.52 -3.97 -17.15
CA ILE A 173 27.88 -5.39 -17.12
C ILE A 173 29.04 -5.63 -16.16
N LEU A 174 30.12 -4.83 -16.24
CA LEU A 174 31.28 -4.96 -15.36
C LEU A 174 30.93 -4.76 -13.88
N ASN A 175 30.06 -3.80 -13.58
CA ASN A 175 29.61 -3.54 -12.21
C ASN A 175 28.81 -4.71 -11.60
N ASN A 176 28.21 -5.56 -12.44
CA ASN A 176 27.53 -6.78 -12.03
C ASN A 176 28.47 -7.99 -11.85
N CYS A 177 29.73 -7.89 -12.27
CA CYS A 177 30.69 -8.98 -12.24
C CYS A 177 31.61 -8.90 -11.01
N PRO A 178 31.97 -10.04 -10.38
CA PRO A 178 32.95 -10.07 -9.29
C PRO A 178 34.27 -9.40 -9.72
N ASN A 179 34.80 -8.49 -8.90
CA ASN A 179 36.04 -7.73 -9.13
C ASN A 179 36.05 -6.84 -10.40
N LYS A 180 34.90 -6.57 -11.03
CA LYS A 180 34.79 -5.78 -12.27
C LYS A 180 35.68 -6.26 -13.41
N ASN A 181 35.94 -7.55 -13.46
CA ASN A 181 36.71 -8.20 -14.51
C ASN A 181 35.81 -9.19 -15.25
N ALA A 182 35.51 -8.89 -16.52
CA ALA A 182 34.75 -9.77 -17.39
C ALA A 182 35.21 -9.60 -18.85
N PRO A 183 35.13 -10.65 -19.68
CA PRO A 183 35.46 -10.57 -21.10
C PRO A 183 34.34 -9.86 -21.86
N ILE A 184 34.25 -8.53 -21.71
CA ILE A 184 33.15 -7.73 -22.26
C ILE A 184 32.96 -7.92 -23.76
N LYS A 185 34.04 -8.03 -24.53
CA LYS A 185 33.96 -8.26 -25.98
C LYS A 185 33.25 -9.56 -26.31
N ASP A 186 33.51 -10.62 -25.55
CA ASP A 186 32.91 -11.93 -25.77
C ASP A 186 31.45 -11.94 -25.32
N ILE A 187 31.14 -11.31 -24.18
CA ILE A 187 29.76 -11.16 -23.68
C ILE A 187 28.87 -10.42 -24.69
N LEU A 188 29.40 -9.36 -25.31
CA LEU A 188 28.65 -8.52 -26.25
C LEU A 188 28.49 -9.14 -27.65
N MET A 189 29.19 -10.24 -27.97
CA MET A 189 29.07 -10.94 -29.26
C MET A 189 27.69 -11.58 -29.46
N ASP A 190 27.11 -12.11 -28.38
CA ASP A 190 25.83 -12.83 -28.39
C ASP A 190 24.74 -12.10 -27.59
N PRO A 191 24.26 -10.92 -28.04
CA PRO A 191 23.30 -10.12 -27.30
C PRO A 191 21.98 -10.85 -27.02
N GLU A 192 21.61 -11.85 -27.82
CA GLU A 192 20.41 -12.68 -27.63
C GLU A 192 20.50 -13.66 -26.44
N LYS A 193 21.68 -13.82 -25.86
CA LYS A 193 21.94 -14.62 -24.65
C LYS A 193 21.99 -13.78 -23.37
N LEU A 194 21.77 -12.46 -23.48
CA LEU A 194 21.84 -11.53 -22.35
C LEU A 194 20.44 -11.17 -21.87
N LEU A 195 20.22 -11.29 -20.56
CA LEU A 195 19.04 -10.76 -19.87
C LEU A 195 19.45 -9.64 -18.92
N PHE A 196 18.84 -8.48 -19.07
CA PHE A 196 18.95 -7.36 -18.13
C PHE A 196 17.67 -7.27 -17.30
N ILE A 197 17.80 -7.47 -16.00
CA ILE A 197 16.74 -7.24 -15.02
C ILE A 197 16.87 -5.80 -14.54
N ILE A 198 15.83 -5.02 -14.74
CA ILE A 198 15.72 -3.62 -14.37
C ILE A 198 14.70 -3.54 -13.24
N ASP A 199 15.16 -3.38 -12.02
CA ASP A 199 14.29 -3.41 -10.84
C ASP A 199 13.97 -1.99 -10.36
N GLY A 200 12.68 -1.69 -10.17
CA GLY A 200 12.19 -0.44 -9.58
C GLY A 200 12.09 0.73 -10.57
N PHE A 201 11.60 0.53 -11.79
CA PHE A 201 11.50 1.64 -12.77
C PHE A 201 10.69 2.83 -12.25
N ASP A 202 9.66 2.60 -11.43
CA ASP A 202 8.85 3.66 -10.82
C ASP A 202 9.64 4.61 -9.91
N GLU A 203 10.83 4.21 -9.49
CA GLU A 203 11.72 5.00 -8.65
C GLU A 203 12.77 5.77 -9.46
N PHE A 204 12.84 5.57 -10.78
CA PHE A 204 13.81 6.24 -11.65
C PHE A 204 13.42 7.72 -11.84
N LYS A 205 14.29 8.65 -11.40
CA LYS A 205 13.96 10.08 -11.29
C LYS A 205 13.88 10.81 -12.64
N PHE A 206 14.45 10.25 -13.69
CA PHE A 206 14.57 10.92 -14.98
C PHE A 206 13.35 10.65 -15.86
N SER A 207 12.76 11.73 -16.38
CA SER A 207 11.72 11.64 -17.40
C SER A 207 12.35 11.32 -18.76
N PHE A 208 11.72 10.41 -19.50
CA PHE A 208 12.09 10.07 -20.87
C PHE A 208 11.21 10.79 -21.91
N ASP A 209 10.44 11.80 -21.48
CA ASP A 209 9.42 12.51 -22.26
C ASP A 209 10.03 13.50 -23.26
N GLN A 210 11.26 13.95 -23.01
CA GLN A 210 12.03 14.61 -24.06
C GLN A 210 12.40 13.57 -25.11
N GLN A 211 12.19 13.89 -26.38
CA GLN A 211 12.82 13.16 -27.48
C GLN A 211 14.33 13.16 -27.18
N ILE A 212 14.84 12.07 -26.61
CA ILE A 212 16.27 11.88 -26.45
C ILE A 212 16.79 11.76 -27.89
N THR A 213 17.17 12.89 -28.47
CA THR A 213 17.64 13.00 -29.85
C THR A 213 19.00 12.33 -30.02
N ASN A 214 19.68 12.04 -28.90
CA ASN A 214 20.98 11.40 -28.82
C ASN A 214 20.85 9.98 -28.22
N LEU A 215 20.15 9.07 -28.90
CA LEU A 215 20.17 7.64 -28.54
C LEU A 215 21.33 6.95 -29.25
N TYR A 216 22.13 6.21 -28.48
CA TYR A 216 23.38 5.62 -28.96
C TYR A 216 23.23 4.11 -29.22
N THR A 217 24.09 3.60 -30.09
CA THR A 217 24.12 2.19 -30.50
C THR A 217 25.36 1.45 -30.00
N ASP A 218 26.42 2.17 -29.62
CA ASP A 218 27.66 1.58 -29.12
C ASP A 218 27.55 1.24 -27.61
N PRO A 219 27.65 -0.05 -27.22
CA PRO A 219 27.61 -0.46 -25.83
C PRO A 219 28.82 -0.02 -24.98
N CYS A 220 29.91 0.43 -25.60
CA CYS A 220 31.13 0.90 -24.92
C CYS A 220 31.18 2.42 -24.71
N GLU A 221 30.26 3.17 -25.34
CA GLU A 221 30.22 4.62 -25.23
C GLU A 221 29.65 5.06 -23.87
N LYS A 222 30.34 6.02 -23.22
CA LYS A 222 29.94 6.54 -21.92
C LYS A 222 28.98 7.71 -22.07
N GLN A 223 27.82 7.60 -21.41
CA GLN A 223 26.77 8.59 -21.43
C GLN A 223 26.13 8.71 -20.03
N PRO A 224 25.33 9.76 -19.78
CA PRO A 224 24.45 9.80 -18.61
C PRO A 224 23.54 8.57 -18.53
N VAL A 225 23.23 8.14 -17.30
CA VAL A 225 22.54 6.87 -17.03
C VAL A 225 21.14 6.81 -17.65
N GLU A 226 20.45 7.94 -17.70
CA GLU A 226 19.15 8.12 -18.34
C GLU A 226 19.22 7.87 -19.86
N ILE A 227 20.33 8.25 -20.51
CA ILE A 227 20.54 7.99 -21.93
C ILE A 227 20.85 6.51 -22.17
N ILE A 228 21.65 5.89 -21.30
CA ILE A 228 22.00 4.46 -21.39
C ILE A 228 20.77 3.58 -21.22
N LEU A 229 20.02 3.76 -20.12
CA LEU A 229 18.79 2.99 -19.87
C LEU A 229 17.72 3.29 -20.92
N GLY A 230 17.57 4.55 -21.31
CA GLY A 230 16.65 4.94 -22.39
C GLY A 230 16.99 4.28 -23.72
N SER A 231 18.29 4.13 -24.04
CA SER A 231 18.75 3.43 -25.25
C SER A 231 18.51 1.92 -25.16
N LEU A 232 18.66 1.32 -23.98
CA LEU A 232 18.39 -0.10 -23.75
C LEU A 232 16.89 -0.41 -23.84
N PHE A 233 16.04 0.39 -23.18
CA PHE A 233 14.57 0.27 -23.19
C PHE A 233 14.00 0.38 -24.61
N ARG A 234 14.51 1.35 -25.38
CA ARG A 234 14.14 1.55 -26.80
C ARG A 234 14.79 0.55 -27.75
N LYS A 235 15.59 -0.39 -27.24
CA LYS A 235 16.34 -1.39 -28.02
C LYS A 235 17.22 -0.74 -29.11
N LYS A 236 17.83 0.41 -28.81
CA LYS A 236 18.81 1.09 -29.69
C LYS A 236 20.20 0.50 -29.50
N VAL A 237 20.59 0.29 -28.25
CA VAL A 237 21.77 -0.50 -27.86
C VAL A 237 21.32 -1.93 -27.53
N LEU A 238 22.11 -2.93 -27.92
CA LEU A 238 21.81 -4.37 -27.74
C LEU A 238 20.37 -4.77 -28.12
N PRO A 239 19.90 -4.53 -29.36
CA PRO A 239 18.52 -4.73 -29.77
C PRO A 239 18.01 -6.18 -29.63
N LYS A 240 18.93 -7.15 -29.55
CA LYS A 240 18.61 -8.56 -29.38
C LYS A 240 18.56 -9.06 -27.93
N SER A 241 19.02 -8.25 -26.98
CA SER A 241 18.96 -8.58 -25.55
C SER A 241 17.54 -8.70 -25.03
N PHE A 242 17.40 -9.39 -23.91
CA PHE A 242 16.16 -9.51 -23.16
C PHE A 242 16.13 -8.51 -21.99
N LEU A 243 14.93 -7.98 -21.71
CA LEU A 243 14.67 -7.10 -20.58
C LEU A 243 13.56 -7.69 -19.73
N LEU A 244 13.74 -7.64 -18.41
CA LEU A 244 12.69 -7.83 -17.42
C LEU A 244 12.66 -6.60 -16.51
N ILE A 245 11.62 -5.79 -16.63
CA ILE A 245 11.50 -4.50 -15.95
C ILE A 245 10.42 -4.60 -14.89
N THR A 246 10.72 -4.29 -13.63
CA THR A 246 9.68 -4.16 -12.60
C THR A 246 9.24 -2.71 -12.47
N THR A 247 7.94 -2.49 -12.25
CA THR A 247 7.39 -1.15 -12.06
C THR A 247 6.09 -1.18 -11.26
N ARG A 248 5.71 -0.08 -10.63
CA ARG A 248 4.30 0.17 -10.25
C ARG A 248 3.46 0.54 -11.48
N PRO A 249 2.15 0.27 -11.47
CA PRO A 249 1.24 0.71 -12.53
C PRO A 249 1.30 2.24 -12.78
N THR A 250 1.54 3.04 -11.75
CA THR A 250 1.62 4.51 -11.82
C THR A 250 2.76 5.03 -12.70
N ALA A 251 3.85 4.27 -12.85
CA ALA A 251 4.95 4.64 -13.74
C ALA A 251 4.92 3.91 -15.09
N LEU A 252 3.87 3.13 -15.34
CA LEU A 252 3.78 2.29 -16.53
C LEU A 252 3.78 3.14 -17.79
N GLU A 253 2.97 4.19 -17.85
CA GLU A 253 2.83 5.03 -19.06
C GLU A 253 4.16 5.65 -19.51
N LYS A 254 4.90 6.23 -18.56
CA LYS A 254 6.27 6.73 -18.80
C LYS A 254 7.17 5.66 -19.39
N LEU A 255 7.05 4.43 -18.88
CA LEU A 255 7.77 3.28 -19.39
C LEU A 255 7.29 2.87 -20.80
N GLN A 256 5.99 2.82 -21.06
CA GLN A 256 5.41 2.36 -22.33
C GLN A 256 5.93 3.20 -23.51
N ASN A 257 6.03 4.51 -23.33
CA ASN A 257 6.56 5.45 -24.33
C ASN A 257 8.03 5.17 -24.71
N CYS A 258 8.74 4.40 -23.89
CA CYS A 258 10.15 4.06 -24.09
C CYS A 258 10.37 2.64 -24.58
N LEU A 259 9.36 1.77 -24.57
CA LEU A 259 9.54 0.35 -24.85
C LEU A 259 9.14 -0.02 -26.28
N LYS A 260 9.92 -0.94 -26.86
CA LYS A 260 9.62 -1.55 -28.16
C LYS A 260 8.97 -2.93 -27.96
N PHE A 261 7.68 -3.04 -28.27
CA PHE A 261 6.86 -4.26 -28.18
C PHE A 261 6.93 -4.99 -26.81
N PRO A 262 6.62 -4.31 -25.69
CA PRO A 262 6.63 -4.93 -24.37
C PRO A 262 5.50 -5.94 -24.19
N HIS A 263 5.76 -6.97 -23.38
CA HIS A 263 4.73 -7.83 -22.81
C HIS A 263 4.58 -7.51 -21.33
N TYR A 264 3.34 -7.51 -20.86
CA TYR A 264 3.01 -7.14 -19.48
C TYR A 264 2.61 -8.37 -18.70
N ALA A 265 3.14 -8.50 -17.49
CA ALA A 265 2.73 -9.47 -16.50
C ALA A 265 2.43 -8.71 -15.20
N GLU A 266 1.42 -9.15 -14.46
CA GLU A 266 1.03 -8.53 -13.21
C GLU A 266 1.15 -9.52 -12.05
N ILE A 267 1.83 -9.09 -10.99
CA ILE A 267 1.88 -9.84 -9.73
C ILE A 267 0.66 -9.46 -8.91
N LEU A 268 -0.22 -10.46 -8.72
CA LEU A 268 -1.46 -10.25 -7.99
C LEU A 268 -1.25 -10.28 -6.47
N GLY A 269 -0.37 -11.12 -5.94
CA GLY A 269 -0.24 -11.37 -4.50
C GLY A 269 -0.51 -12.83 -4.17
N PHE A 270 -0.71 -13.14 -2.87
CA PHE A 270 -0.94 -14.50 -2.42
C PHE A 270 -2.41 -14.94 -2.54
N SER A 271 -2.63 -16.08 -3.21
CA SER A 271 -3.88 -16.83 -3.11
C SER A 271 -4.10 -17.35 -1.68
N GLU A 272 -5.26 -17.94 -1.41
CA GLU A 272 -5.51 -18.56 -0.10
C GLU A 272 -4.56 -19.75 0.14
N GLU A 273 -4.27 -20.51 -0.91
CA GLU A 273 -3.31 -21.63 -0.89
C GLU A 273 -1.88 -21.12 -0.68
N ASP A 274 -1.47 -20.05 -1.37
CA ASP A 274 -0.15 -19.45 -1.19
C ASP A 274 0.06 -18.96 0.26
N ARG A 275 -0.99 -18.43 0.90
CA ARG A 275 -0.94 -18.02 2.31
C ARG A 275 -0.71 -19.22 3.22
N GLU A 276 -1.46 -20.31 3.04
CA GLU A 276 -1.27 -21.53 3.84
C GLU A 276 0.15 -22.09 3.67
N GLU A 277 0.64 -22.16 2.42
CA GLU A 277 1.99 -22.61 2.12
C GLU A 277 3.06 -21.69 2.72
N TYR A 278 2.86 -20.38 2.69
CA TYR A 278 3.76 -19.41 3.29
C TYR A 278 3.91 -19.64 4.80
N PHE A 279 2.79 -19.84 5.51
CA PHE A 279 2.82 -20.15 6.95
C PHE A 279 3.58 -21.45 7.22
N HIS A 280 3.35 -22.50 6.42
CA HIS A 280 4.10 -23.75 6.57
C HIS A 280 5.60 -23.57 6.35
N LYS A 281 6.01 -22.77 5.36
CA LYS A 281 7.42 -22.47 5.09
C LYS A 281 8.07 -21.58 6.14
N PHE A 282 7.32 -20.61 6.68
CA PHE A 282 7.86 -19.65 7.65
C PHE A 282 8.10 -20.24 9.04
N PHE A 283 7.18 -21.08 9.52
CA PHE A 283 7.25 -21.65 10.87
C PHE A 283 8.07 -22.93 10.96
N GLU A 284 8.25 -23.65 9.84
CA GLU A 284 8.96 -24.94 9.71
C GLU A 284 8.32 -26.11 10.51
N ASP A 285 7.88 -25.87 11.75
CA ASP A 285 7.10 -26.81 12.56
C ASP A 285 5.64 -26.84 12.12
N LYS A 286 5.17 -28.03 11.74
CA LYS A 286 3.80 -28.23 11.21
C LYS A 286 2.71 -27.86 12.21
N LYS A 287 2.91 -28.09 13.51
CA LYS A 287 1.89 -27.80 14.53
C LYS A 287 1.79 -26.31 14.79
N GLN A 288 2.93 -25.62 14.89
CA GLN A 288 2.99 -24.18 15.03
C GLN A 288 2.41 -23.48 13.79
N ALA A 289 2.78 -23.93 12.58
CA ALA A 289 2.22 -23.41 11.34
C ALA A 289 0.69 -23.54 11.29
N ALA A 290 0.15 -24.73 11.60
CA ALA A 290 -1.30 -24.96 11.61
C ALA A 290 -2.02 -24.11 12.67
N LYS A 291 -1.42 -23.94 13.86
CA LYS A 291 -1.96 -23.09 14.92
C LYS A 291 -1.96 -21.61 14.50
N ALA A 292 -0.85 -21.13 13.93
CA ALA A 292 -0.69 -19.76 13.46
C ALA A 292 -1.65 -19.44 12.30
N PHE A 293 -1.73 -20.32 11.31
CA PHE A 293 -2.64 -20.14 10.18
C PHE A 293 -4.11 -20.20 10.63
N GLY A 294 -4.45 -21.11 11.54
CA GLY A 294 -5.77 -21.21 12.18
C GLY A 294 -6.19 -19.92 12.89
N PHE A 295 -5.28 -19.26 13.59
CA PHE A 295 -5.53 -17.95 14.21
C PHE A 295 -5.83 -16.87 13.16
N VAL A 296 -5.04 -16.81 12.09
CA VAL A 296 -5.19 -15.77 11.05
C VAL A 296 -6.44 -15.97 10.21
N ILE A 297 -6.76 -17.21 9.81
CA ILE A 297 -7.98 -17.50 9.02
C ILE A 297 -9.27 -17.22 9.79
N GLU A 298 -9.24 -17.24 11.13
CA GLU A 298 -10.37 -16.83 11.96
C GLU A 298 -10.60 -15.31 11.98
N ASN A 299 -9.54 -14.52 11.73
CA ASN A 299 -9.61 -13.08 11.59
C ASN A 299 -9.52 -12.67 10.11
N GLU A 300 -10.67 -12.50 9.47
CA GLU A 300 -10.74 -12.24 8.03
C GLU A 300 -10.02 -10.95 7.60
N ILE A 301 -9.91 -9.94 8.46
CA ILE A 301 -9.16 -8.71 8.13
C ILE A 301 -7.68 -9.06 8.00
N LEU A 302 -7.11 -9.75 8.99
CA LEU A 302 -5.72 -10.20 8.95
C LEU A 302 -5.50 -11.16 7.78
N PHE A 303 -6.40 -12.13 7.58
CA PHE A 303 -6.32 -13.07 6.48
C PHE A 303 -6.38 -12.37 5.10
N THR A 304 -7.23 -11.35 4.96
CA THR A 304 -7.32 -10.53 3.74
C THR A 304 -6.05 -9.72 3.55
N MET A 305 -5.51 -9.12 4.61
CA MET A 305 -4.26 -8.36 4.55
C MET A 305 -3.07 -9.25 4.14
N CYS A 306 -3.04 -10.53 4.55
CA CYS A 306 -2.04 -11.53 4.12
C CYS A 306 -2.03 -11.81 2.61
N PHE A 307 -2.97 -11.27 1.84
CA PHE A 307 -2.87 -11.20 0.38
C PHE A 307 -1.59 -10.50 -0.07
N VAL A 308 -1.18 -9.45 0.65
CA VAL A 308 0.08 -8.73 0.39
C VAL A 308 1.20 -9.46 1.15
N PRO A 309 2.23 -10.00 0.45
CA PRO A 309 3.26 -10.81 1.08
C PRO A 309 4.01 -10.15 2.24
N ILE A 310 4.29 -8.84 2.16
CA ILE A 310 4.97 -8.14 3.25
C ILE A 310 4.12 -8.10 4.54
N VAL A 311 2.80 -7.98 4.41
CA VAL A 311 1.90 -8.01 5.57
C VAL A 311 1.77 -9.43 6.13
N CYS A 312 1.75 -10.43 5.24
CA CYS A 312 1.79 -11.85 5.63
C CYS A 312 3.04 -12.17 6.47
N TRP A 313 4.21 -11.70 6.03
CA TRP A 313 5.48 -11.83 6.75
C TRP A 313 5.45 -11.19 8.15
N ILE A 314 4.88 -9.99 8.26
CA ILE A 314 4.74 -9.25 9.53
C ILE A 314 3.87 -10.04 10.50
N ILE A 315 2.69 -10.49 10.06
CA ILE A 315 1.76 -11.26 10.89
C ILE A 315 2.41 -12.57 11.35
N CYS A 316 3.10 -13.29 10.46
CA CYS A 316 3.83 -14.51 10.81
C CYS A 316 4.90 -14.24 11.88
N THR A 317 5.65 -13.15 11.73
CA THR A 317 6.70 -12.74 12.69
C THR A 317 6.11 -12.46 14.07
N VAL A 318 5.00 -11.71 14.15
CA VAL A 318 4.30 -11.43 15.42
C VAL A 318 3.85 -12.72 16.08
N ILE A 319 3.18 -13.60 15.33
CA ILE A 319 2.63 -14.85 15.86
C ILE A 319 3.74 -15.80 16.33
N LYS A 320 4.84 -15.90 15.58
CA LYS A 320 6.00 -16.73 15.96
C LYS A 320 6.56 -16.31 17.31
N GLN A 321 6.75 -15.01 17.52
CA GLN A 321 7.23 -14.48 18.78
C GLN A 321 6.25 -14.74 19.94
N GLN A 322 4.94 -14.72 19.69
CA GLN A 322 3.93 -15.07 20.69
C GLN A 322 4.00 -16.54 21.10
N ILE A 323 4.11 -17.44 20.12
CA ILE A 323 4.29 -18.87 20.36
C ILE A 323 5.57 -19.14 21.15
N GLU A 324 6.67 -18.49 20.79
CA GLU A 324 7.97 -18.65 21.46
C GLU A 324 7.95 -18.19 22.92
N LYS A 325 7.11 -17.21 23.27
CA LYS A 325 6.88 -16.77 24.66
C LYS A 325 5.96 -17.71 25.46
N GLY A 326 5.37 -18.71 24.81
CA GLY A 326 4.37 -19.59 25.41
C GLY A 326 3.01 -18.91 25.64
N GLU A 327 2.76 -17.77 24.98
CA GLU A 327 1.48 -17.07 25.07
C GLU A 327 0.40 -17.82 24.26
N ASP A 328 -0.84 -17.83 24.75
CA ASP A 328 -1.93 -18.47 24.02
C ASP A 328 -2.42 -17.56 22.88
N LEU A 329 -2.34 -18.06 21.64
CA LEU A 329 -2.86 -17.38 20.46
C LEU A 329 -4.37 -17.12 20.55
N THR A 330 -5.13 -17.91 21.32
CA THR A 330 -6.57 -17.64 21.51
C THR A 330 -6.84 -16.49 22.49
N GLN A 331 -5.87 -16.19 23.37
CA GLN A 331 -5.84 -14.98 24.19
C GLN A 331 -5.13 -13.81 23.49
N THR A 332 -4.39 -14.09 22.42
CA THR A 332 -3.82 -13.07 21.53
C THR A 332 -4.95 -12.34 20.82
N SER A 333 -4.83 -11.02 20.69
CA SER A 333 -5.98 -10.16 20.43
C SER A 333 -6.72 -10.46 19.12
N LYS A 334 -8.05 -10.37 19.19
CA LYS A 334 -8.99 -10.53 18.08
C LYS A 334 -9.01 -9.35 17.11
N THR A 335 -8.33 -8.25 17.43
CA THR A 335 -8.43 -6.98 16.70
C THR A 335 -7.18 -6.69 15.88
N THR A 336 -7.37 -5.93 14.80
CA THR A 336 -6.29 -5.54 13.89
C THR A 336 -5.25 -4.71 14.62
N THR A 337 -5.72 -3.73 15.40
CA THR A 337 -4.85 -2.78 16.13
C THR A 337 -3.91 -3.49 17.08
N ALA A 338 -4.39 -4.53 17.74
CA ALA A 338 -3.60 -5.23 18.72
C ALA A 338 -2.49 -6.07 18.08
N VAL A 339 -2.66 -6.60 16.86
CA VAL A 339 -1.56 -7.26 16.14
C VAL A 339 -0.45 -6.26 15.82
N TYR A 340 -0.79 -5.03 15.42
CA TYR A 340 0.17 -3.96 15.19
C TYR A 340 0.85 -3.50 16.49
N MET A 341 0.09 -3.42 17.58
CA MET A 341 0.63 -3.14 18.92
C MET A 341 1.62 -4.21 19.37
N LEU A 342 1.32 -5.50 19.16
CA LEU A 342 2.23 -6.58 19.47
C LEU A 342 3.52 -6.48 18.65
N PHE A 343 3.42 -6.21 17.35
CA PHE A 343 4.57 -5.97 16.49
C PHE A 343 5.44 -4.82 17.00
N LEU A 344 4.83 -3.67 17.30
CA LEU A 344 5.53 -2.50 17.83
C LEU A 344 6.21 -2.83 19.16
N SER A 345 5.50 -3.51 20.07
CA SER A 345 6.04 -3.89 21.38
C SER A 345 7.25 -4.81 21.26
N ASN A 346 7.26 -5.72 20.28
CA ASN A 346 8.37 -6.64 20.05
C ASN A 346 9.58 -5.90 19.47
N LEU A 347 9.36 -5.02 18.51
CA LEU A 347 10.45 -4.24 17.93
C LEU A 347 11.14 -3.33 18.95
N LEU A 348 10.36 -2.76 19.88
CA LEU A 348 10.91 -1.92 20.93
C LEU A 348 11.63 -2.69 22.04
N ARG A 349 11.45 -4.02 22.14
CA ARG A 349 12.18 -4.86 23.11
C ARG A 349 13.62 -5.15 22.65
N ASP A 350 13.85 -5.31 21.35
CA ASP A 350 15.16 -5.68 20.79
C ASP A 350 16.16 -4.51 20.72
N HIS A 351 15.68 -3.26 20.87
CA HIS A 351 16.51 -2.06 20.89
C HIS A 351 16.91 -1.64 22.32
N SER A 352 17.76 -2.45 22.96
CA SER A 352 18.26 -2.22 24.33
C SER A 352 19.40 -1.18 24.44
N CYS A 353 19.89 -0.63 23.32
CA CYS A 353 21.05 0.27 23.32
C CYS A 353 20.71 1.77 23.42
N MET A 354 19.43 2.15 23.35
CA MET A 354 19.00 3.56 23.42
C MET A 354 18.46 3.91 24.80
N SER A 355 18.72 5.14 25.26
CA SER A 355 18.07 5.67 26.47
C SER A 355 16.56 5.75 26.27
N LYS A 356 15.79 5.52 27.35
CA LYS A 356 14.32 5.52 27.32
C LYS A 356 13.75 6.81 26.72
N HIS A 357 14.29 7.96 27.12
CA HIS A 357 13.89 9.28 26.64
C HIS A 357 14.10 9.45 25.13
N SER A 358 15.23 9.00 24.58
CA SER A 358 15.48 9.12 23.13
C SER A 358 14.49 8.29 22.29
N ARG A 359 14.07 7.12 22.79
CA ARG A 359 13.06 6.29 22.12
C ARG A 359 11.70 6.98 22.06
N GLN A 360 11.27 7.60 23.17
CA GLN A 360 10.01 8.33 23.27
C GLN A 360 9.94 9.48 22.28
N THR A 361 10.93 10.38 22.35
CA THR A 361 10.98 11.59 21.53
C THR A 361 10.94 11.23 20.05
N ASN A 362 11.70 10.22 19.63
CA ASN A 362 11.73 9.87 18.22
C ASN A 362 10.50 9.09 17.75
N LEU A 363 9.86 8.29 18.60
CA LEU A 363 8.56 7.69 18.27
C LEU A 363 7.51 8.78 18.04
N ARG A 364 7.46 9.81 18.88
CA ARG A 364 6.53 10.94 18.71
C ARG A 364 6.75 11.67 17.39
N LYS A 365 8.02 11.90 17.04
CA LYS A 365 8.41 12.50 15.76
C LYS A 365 8.02 11.62 14.57
N LEU A 366 8.19 10.30 14.67
CA LEU A 366 7.72 9.34 13.65
C LEU A 366 6.20 9.36 13.51
N CYS A 367 5.46 9.39 14.61
CA CYS A 367 4.00 9.56 14.62
C CYS A 367 3.57 10.87 13.94
N SER A 368 4.30 11.96 14.18
CA SER A 368 4.06 13.26 13.54
C SER A 368 4.26 13.19 12.02
N LEU A 369 5.36 12.60 11.57
CA LEU A 369 5.65 12.35 10.14
C LEU A 369 4.56 11.48 9.51
N ALA A 370 4.15 10.41 10.19
CA ALA A 370 3.11 9.49 9.71
C ALA A 370 1.76 10.19 9.54
N ARG A 371 1.37 11.03 10.51
CA ARG A 371 0.13 11.82 10.48
C ARG A 371 0.14 12.87 9.37
N GLU A 372 1.27 13.54 9.12
CA GLU A 372 1.42 14.40 7.95
C GLU A 372 1.31 13.59 6.66
N GLY A 373 1.97 12.44 6.60
CA GLY A 373 1.90 11.50 5.50
C GLY A 373 0.49 11.08 5.14
N VAL A 374 -0.31 10.66 6.12
CA VAL A 374 -1.72 10.30 5.90
C VAL A 374 -2.53 11.50 5.41
N TRP A 375 -2.48 12.64 6.11
CA TRP A 375 -3.27 13.83 5.76
C TRP A 375 -2.93 14.41 4.39
N ARG A 376 -1.64 14.42 4.04
CA ARG A 376 -1.15 14.95 2.76
C ARG A 376 -1.03 13.88 1.69
N LYS A 377 -1.33 12.63 2.03
CA LYS A 377 -1.32 11.48 1.12
C LYS A 377 0.10 11.25 0.55
N ILE A 378 1.11 11.45 1.40
CA ILE A 378 2.54 11.25 1.13
C ILE A 378 2.95 9.88 1.71
N ILE A 379 3.61 9.06 0.91
CA ILE A 379 4.09 7.72 1.28
C ILE A 379 5.62 7.59 1.24
N LEU A 380 6.29 8.54 0.60
CA LEU A 380 7.74 8.65 0.46
C LEU A 380 8.15 10.01 1.04
N PHE A 381 9.05 10.00 2.01
CA PHE A 381 9.50 11.19 2.72
C PHE A 381 10.96 11.46 2.39
N GLU A 382 11.30 12.69 2.00
CA GLU A 382 12.70 13.07 1.80
C GLU A 382 13.38 13.43 3.13
N GLU A 383 14.71 13.50 3.17
CA GLU A 383 15.45 13.92 4.36
C GLU A 383 14.99 15.27 4.92
N ASP A 384 14.59 16.18 4.04
CA ASP A 384 14.08 17.47 4.47
C ASP A 384 12.69 17.35 5.11
N ASP A 385 11.88 16.37 4.71
CA ASP A 385 10.62 16.06 5.41
C ASP A 385 10.91 15.46 6.80
N LEU A 386 11.89 14.57 6.91
CA LEU A 386 12.33 14.03 8.20
C LEU A 386 12.83 15.14 9.13
N LYS A 387 13.68 16.05 8.63
CA LYS A 387 14.20 17.19 9.40
C LYS A 387 13.09 18.13 9.87
N LYS A 388 12.05 18.36 9.07
CA LYS A 388 10.87 19.17 9.49
C LYS A 388 10.18 18.59 10.73
N HIS A 389 10.19 17.27 10.88
CA HIS A 389 9.67 16.58 12.07
C HIS A 389 10.76 16.31 13.13
N GLY A 390 11.96 16.88 12.98
CA GLY A 390 13.07 16.74 13.92
C GLY A 390 13.69 15.34 13.96
N LEU A 391 13.46 14.50 12.94
CA LEU A 391 14.08 13.19 12.81
C LEU A 391 15.43 13.33 12.09
N ASP A 392 16.51 12.92 12.77
CA ASP A 392 17.83 12.80 12.16
C ASP A 392 18.05 11.37 11.66
N VAL A 393 18.67 11.21 10.48
CA VAL A 393 18.94 9.92 9.82
C VAL A 393 19.67 8.95 10.76
N SER A 394 20.59 9.45 11.58
CA SER A 394 21.32 8.67 12.58
C SER A 394 20.40 8.12 13.69
N ASN A 395 19.45 8.94 14.15
CA ASN A 395 18.45 8.55 15.14
C ASN A 395 17.49 7.52 14.55
N ILE A 396 17.00 7.74 13.33
CA ILE A 396 16.08 6.78 12.68
C ILE A 396 16.75 5.41 12.59
N GLN A 397 18.03 5.34 12.19
CA GLN A 397 18.81 4.09 12.07
C GLN A 397 18.81 3.26 13.37
N SER A 398 18.83 3.93 14.52
CA SER A 398 18.85 3.30 15.84
C SER A 398 17.49 2.85 16.39
N LEU A 399 16.38 3.42 15.93
CA LEU A 399 15.08 3.27 16.59
C LEU A 399 14.15 2.22 15.98
N PHE A 400 14.14 2.11 14.65
CA PHE A 400 13.13 1.35 13.91
C PHE A 400 13.64 0.78 12.57
N LEU A 401 14.93 1.00 12.27
CA LEU A 401 15.50 0.89 10.92
C LEU A 401 16.40 -0.31 10.68
N ASN A 402 16.37 -1.34 11.52
CA ASN A 402 17.01 -2.59 11.12
C ASN A 402 16.12 -3.41 10.15
N LYS A 403 15.52 -2.73 9.15
CA LYS A 403 14.67 -3.26 8.05
C LYS A 403 13.20 -3.63 8.38
N SER A 404 12.63 -3.22 9.53
CA SER A 404 11.36 -3.78 10.01
C SER A 404 10.12 -2.88 10.02
N ILE A 405 10.22 -1.55 10.18
CA ILE A 405 9.03 -0.66 10.20
C ILE A 405 9.12 0.51 9.24
N PHE A 406 10.18 1.29 9.41
CA PHE A 406 10.43 2.49 8.63
C PHE A 406 11.78 2.23 8.04
N GLN A 407 11.85 2.19 6.72
CA GLN A 407 13.06 1.88 6.00
C GLN A 407 13.54 3.14 5.30
N LYS A 408 14.86 3.41 5.40
CA LYS A 408 15.55 4.07 4.30
C LYS A 408 15.11 3.24 3.12
N ASP A 409 14.56 3.92 2.12
CA ASP A 409 13.99 3.23 0.98
C ASP A 409 15.04 2.20 0.48
N ILE A 410 14.69 1.15 -0.24
CA ILE A 410 15.78 0.37 -0.85
C ILE A 410 16.29 1.13 -2.07
N ASP A 411 15.61 2.22 -2.49
CA ASP A 411 15.78 2.86 -3.78
C ASP A 411 15.96 4.44 -3.95
N CYS A 412 15.92 5.29 -2.90
CA CYS A 412 16.56 6.64 -2.84
C CYS A 412 17.45 6.96 -1.59
N GLU A 413 18.73 7.37 -1.72
CA GLU A 413 19.65 7.61 -0.58
C GLU A 413 19.17 8.69 0.42
N HIS A 414 18.21 9.52 0.02
CA HIS A 414 17.63 10.58 0.85
C HIS A 414 16.11 10.45 1.02
N ALA A 415 15.49 9.30 0.67
CA ALA A 415 14.06 9.08 0.91
C ALA A 415 13.78 7.84 1.76
N TYR A 416 12.65 7.91 2.47
CA TYR A 416 12.26 6.97 3.51
C TYR A 416 10.78 6.65 3.37
N SER A 417 10.39 5.43 3.71
CA SER A 417 9.00 4.99 3.70
C SER A 417 8.72 4.04 4.85
N PHE A 418 7.46 3.96 5.25
CA PHE A 418 7.00 2.84 6.07
C PHE A 418 7.02 1.56 5.23
N ILE A 419 7.33 0.43 5.86
CA ILE A 419 7.39 -0.90 5.23
C ILE A 419 6.08 -1.26 4.51
N HIS A 420 4.97 -0.69 5.00
CA HIS A 420 3.65 -0.74 4.39
C HIS A 420 2.83 0.47 4.84
N LEU A 421 1.88 0.93 4.01
CA LEU A 421 1.00 2.08 4.30
C LEU A 421 0.23 1.90 5.62
N SER A 422 -0.22 0.68 5.91
CA SER A 422 -0.90 0.37 7.18
C SER A 422 -0.08 0.69 8.43
N PHE A 423 1.26 0.65 8.36
CA PHE A 423 2.10 1.11 9.47
C PHE A 423 2.06 2.61 9.59
N GLN A 424 2.12 3.34 8.48
CA GLN A 424 1.97 4.78 8.48
C GLN A 424 0.62 5.19 9.09
N GLU A 425 -0.48 4.53 8.71
CA GLU A 425 -1.81 4.77 9.27
C GLU A 425 -1.89 4.44 10.76
N PHE A 426 -1.24 3.36 11.19
CA PHE A 426 -1.13 2.99 12.61
C PHE A 426 -0.37 4.04 13.43
N PHE A 427 0.80 4.51 12.96
CA PHE A 427 1.55 5.57 13.66
C PHE A 427 0.83 6.92 13.61
N ALA A 428 0.09 7.20 12.53
CA ALA A 428 -0.77 8.38 12.45
C ALA A 428 -1.92 8.32 13.47
N ALA A 429 -2.50 7.15 13.73
CA ALA A 429 -3.49 6.98 14.80
C ALA A 429 -2.85 7.16 16.18
N LEU A 430 -1.66 6.59 16.39
CA LEU A 430 -0.92 6.71 17.64
C LEU A 430 -0.55 8.17 17.97
N PHE A 431 -0.31 9.01 16.96
CA PHE A 431 -0.09 10.45 17.14
C PHE A 431 -1.19 11.14 17.97
N TYR A 432 -2.46 10.79 17.72
CA TYR A 432 -3.60 11.38 18.42
C TYR A 432 -3.77 10.83 19.85
N VAL A 433 -3.31 9.61 20.11
CA VAL A 433 -3.46 8.94 21.42
C VAL A 433 -2.41 9.41 22.41
N LEU A 434 -1.19 9.72 21.95
CA LEU A 434 -0.12 10.16 22.83
C LEU A 434 -0.28 11.63 23.25
N GLU A 435 -0.08 11.96 24.53
CA GLU A 435 -0.11 13.37 25.01
C GLU A 435 1.10 14.18 24.51
N GLU A 436 1.03 15.51 24.55
CA GLU A 436 2.19 16.38 24.33
C GLU A 436 2.99 16.53 25.64
N GLU A 437 4.32 16.61 25.55
CA GLU A 437 5.17 16.94 26.71
C GLU A 437 5.32 18.46 26.80
N GLU A 438 5.23 19.00 28.02
CA GLU A 438 5.29 20.45 28.30
C GLU A 438 6.65 21.07 27.92
N GLU A 439 7.70 20.28 27.73
CA GLU A 439 9.08 20.76 27.54
C GLU A 439 9.53 20.95 26.08
N THR A 440 8.74 20.56 25.07
CA THR A 440 9.13 20.68 23.64
C THR A 440 8.46 21.86 22.91
N VAL A 441 8.27 22.99 23.59
CA VAL A 441 7.66 24.20 23.00
C VAL A 441 8.67 25.02 22.16
N GLU A 442 9.96 24.70 22.24
CA GLU A 442 10.98 25.38 21.45
C GLU A 442 11.30 24.56 20.17
N GLU A 443 10.87 25.11 19.02
CA GLU A 443 11.39 24.87 17.65
C GLU A 443 10.76 23.83 16.71
N SER A 444 9.67 23.12 17.04
CA SER A 444 8.92 22.34 16.02
C SER A 444 7.54 22.93 15.76
N VAL A 445 7.17 23.03 14.48
CA VAL A 445 5.86 23.52 14.02
C VAL A 445 4.76 22.86 14.86
N ILE A 446 4.02 23.64 15.64
CA ILE A 446 2.94 23.15 16.52
C ILE A 446 1.86 22.51 15.65
N VAL A 447 1.98 21.21 15.41
CA VAL A 447 0.95 20.43 14.71
C VAL A 447 -0.16 20.18 15.70
N THR A 448 -1.22 21.00 15.65
CA THR A 448 -2.41 20.83 16.51
C THR A 448 -2.93 19.38 16.48
N LYS A 449 -2.86 18.70 17.63
CA LYS A 449 -3.47 17.37 17.88
C LYS A 449 -4.97 17.47 18.07
N ASP A 450 -5.70 17.74 17.00
CA ASP A 450 -7.15 17.78 17.03
C ASP A 450 -7.76 16.53 16.40
N VAL A 451 -8.14 15.56 17.23
CA VAL A 451 -8.81 14.33 16.81
C VAL A 451 -10.19 14.60 16.20
N SER A 452 -10.87 15.68 16.60
CA SER A 452 -12.19 16.02 16.06
C SER A 452 -12.10 16.35 14.56
N LYS A 453 -11.02 16.98 14.11
CA LYS A 453 -10.77 17.19 12.67
C LYS A 453 -10.60 15.88 11.91
N LEU A 454 -9.89 14.90 12.48
CA LEU A 454 -9.73 13.59 11.85
C LEU A 454 -11.09 12.91 11.65
N LEU A 455 -11.94 12.91 12.68
CA LEU A 455 -13.25 12.27 12.67
C LEU A 455 -14.22 12.98 11.70
N GLN A 456 -14.26 14.31 11.73
CA GLN A 456 -15.05 15.12 10.80
C GLN A 456 -14.62 14.89 9.36
N SER A 457 -13.31 14.87 9.09
CA SER A 457 -12.81 14.56 7.75
C SER A 457 -13.20 13.15 7.31
N TYR A 458 -13.21 12.16 8.21
CA TYR A 458 -13.60 10.78 7.87
C TYR A 458 -15.09 10.64 7.50
N GLU A 459 -15.98 11.47 8.05
CA GLU A 459 -17.41 11.47 7.68
C GLU A 459 -17.65 11.84 6.21
N GLU A 460 -16.72 12.56 5.59
CA GLU A 460 -16.82 12.91 4.18
C GLU A 460 -16.59 11.67 3.29
N PRO A 461 -17.53 11.31 2.38
CA PRO A 461 -17.42 10.09 1.57
C PRO A 461 -16.13 9.97 0.72
N LYS A 462 -15.48 11.11 0.41
CA LYS A 462 -14.22 11.18 -0.35
C LYS A 462 -12.99 10.78 0.47
N ASN A 463 -13.13 10.72 1.80
CA ASN A 463 -12.04 10.48 2.74
C ASN A 463 -12.02 9.06 3.33
N ASP A 464 -12.58 8.10 2.59
CA ASP A 464 -12.59 6.66 2.94
C ASP A 464 -11.18 6.09 3.27
N TYR A 465 -10.09 6.77 2.95
CA TYR A 465 -8.72 6.35 3.30
C TYR A 465 -8.37 6.50 4.76
N LEU A 466 -9.07 7.38 5.47
CA LEU A 466 -8.87 7.53 6.90
C LEU A 466 -9.45 6.34 7.66
N MET A 467 -10.22 5.46 7.01
CA MET A 467 -10.88 4.30 7.63
C MET A 467 -9.92 3.47 8.48
N LEU A 468 -8.75 3.08 7.97
CA LEU A 468 -7.83 2.23 8.74
C LEU A 468 -7.17 3.01 9.88
N THR A 469 -6.86 4.29 9.66
CA THR A 469 -6.36 5.20 10.70
C THR A 469 -7.37 5.36 11.85
N VAL A 470 -8.64 5.60 11.54
CA VAL A 470 -9.72 5.70 12.53
C VAL A 470 -9.94 4.35 13.22
N ARG A 471 -9.90 3.24 12.49
CA ARG A 471 -9.99 1.89 13.06
C ARG A 471 -8.87 1.65 14.09
N PHE A 472 -7.63 2.02 13.76
CA PHE A 472 -6.51 1.93 14.70
C PHE A 472 -6.70 2.86 15.90
N LEU A 473 -7.20 4.08 15.70
CA LEU A 473 -7.48 5.01 16.79
C LEU A 473 -8.42 4.40 17.83
N PHE A 474 -9.54 3.81 17.39
CA PHE A 474 -10.48 3.13 18.30
C PHE A 474 -9.84 1.99 19.06
N GLY A 475 -9.02 1.18 18.38
CA GLY A 475 -8.25 0.15 19.04
C GLY A 475 -7.32 0.75 20.10
N LEU A 476 -6.51 1.73 19.76
CA LEU A 476 -5.52 2.30 20.68
C LEU A 476 -6.14 2.96 21.92
N LEU A 477 -7.41 3.38 21.86
CA LEU A 477 -8.16 4.00 22.97
C LEU A 477 -8.77 3.00 23.98
N ASN A 478 -8.49 1.71 23.83
CA ASN A 478 -8.77 0.74 24.88
C ASN A 478 -7.89 1.01 26.11
N MET A 479 -8.46 1.01 27.31
CA MET A 479 -7.77 1.36 28.55
C MET A 479 -6.56 0.48 28.83
N ASP A 480 -6.65 -0.82 28.57
CA ASP A 480 -5.54 -1.73 28.83
C ASP A 480 -4.42 -1.53 27.80
N ARG A 481 -4.77 -1.26 26.54
CA ARG A 481 -3.78 -0.86 25.52
C ARG A 481 -3.17 0.51 25.79
N MET A 482 -3.92 1.48 26.27
CA MET A 482 -3.39 2.78 26.70
C MET A 482 -2.39 2.60 27.85
N LYS A 483 -2.71 1.77 28.86
CA LYS A 483 -1.77 1.42 29.93
C LYS A 483 -0.54 0.67 29.40
N GLU A 484 -0.71 -0.21 28.42
CA GLU A 484 0.42 -0.89 27.76
C GLU A 484 1.32 0.14 27.08
N ILE A 485 0.76 1.03 26.24
CA ILE A 485 1.45 2.16 25.59
C ILE A 485 2.23 2.94 26.62
N GLU A 486 1.58 3.36 27.72
CA GLU A 486 2.24 4.06 28.82
C GLU A 486 3.37 3.25 29.44
N LYS A 487 3.20 1.94 29.61
CA LYS A 487 4.22 1.08 30.22
C LYS A 487 5.43 0.80 29.32
N PHE A 488 5.23 0.51 28.02
CA PHE A 488 6.34 0.14 27.13
C PHE A 488 6.97 1.33 26.42
N LEU A 489 6.20 2.41 26.20
CA LEU A 489 6.71 3.67 25.64
C LEU A 489 7.11 4.65 26.72
N ASP A 490 6.56 4.57 27.92
CA ASP A 490 6.79 5.56 28.98
C ASP A 490 6.38 6.97 28.51
N CYS A 491 5.30 7.01 27.71
CA CYS A 491 4.61 8.20 27.21
C CYS A 491 3.21 8.25 27.82
N LYS A 492 2.73 9.42 28.27
CA LYS A 492 1.32 9.56 28.70
C LYS A 492 0.34 9.47 27.53
N THR A 493 -0.86 8.96 27.80
CA THR A 493 -1.94 8.85 26.82
C THR A 493 -3.12 9.76 27.13
N SER A 494 -3.76 10.29 26.07
CA SER A 494 -4.75 11.36 26.17
C SER A 494 -6.16 10.80 26.44
N LEU A 495 -6.60 10.86 27.69
CA LEU A 495 -7.99 10.56 28.06
C LEU A 495 -8.99 11.53 27.41
N GLU A 496 -8.56 12.76 27.14
CA GLU A 496 -9.36 13.76 26.42
C GLU A 496 -9.65 13.32 24.98
N THR A 497 -8.67 12.71 24.31
CA THR A 497 -8.87 12.13 22.97
C THR A 497 -9.91 11.02 23.01
N LYS A 498 -9.83 10.12 24.01
CA LYS A 498 -10.83 9.08 24.22
C LYS A 498 -12.22 9.69 24.35
N ARG A 499 -12.40 10.67 25.25
CA ARG A 499 -13.68 11.35 25.47
C ARG A 499 -14.25 11.96 24.18
N LYS A 500 -13.43 12.65 23.39
CA LYS A 500 -13.86 13.24 22.10
C LYS A 500 -14.32 12.18 21.09
N VAL A 501 -13.60 11.06 20.99
CA VAL A 501 -13.97 9.95 20.10
C VAL A 501 -15.29 9.31 20.55
N LEU A 502 -15.51 9.13 21.85
CA LEU A 502 -16.76 8.57 22.36
C LEU A 502 -17.96 9.48 22.13
N ASN A 503 -17.80 10.79 22.35
CA ASN A 503 -18.84 11.76 22.04
C ASN A 503 -19.22 11.73 20.54
N TRP A 504 -18.21 11.64 19.66
CA TRP A 504 -18.44 11.53 18.22
C TRP A 504 -19.23 10.26 17.85
N VAL A 505 -18.95 9.12 18.49
CA VAL A 505 -19.70 7.87 18.27
C VAL A 505 -21.18 8.03 18.61
N GLU A 506 -21.48 8.71 19.71
CA GLU A 506 -22.87 8.97 20.13
C GLU A 506 -23.60 9.85 19.11
N GLU A 507 -22.97 10.96 18.69
CA GLU A 507 -23.52 11.89 17.69
C GLU A 507 -23.82 11.17 16.36
N VAL A 508 -22.84 10.44 15.84
CA VAL A 508 -22.96 9.67 14.59
C VAL A 508 -23.98 8.53 14.75
N GLY A 509 -24.00 7.85 15.89
CA GLY A 509 -24.95 6.78 16.17
C GLY A 509 -26.40 7.25 16.13
N ILE A 510 -26.69 8.41 16.75
CA ILE A 510 -28.03 9.02 16.73
C ILE A 510 -28.42 9.44 15.31
N ALA A 511 -27.50 10.02 14.55
CA ALA A 511 -27.73 10.41 13.16
C ALA A 511 -28.09 9.18 12.30
N LEU A 512 -27.29 8.10 12.39
CA LEU A 512 -27.50 6.86 11.62
C LEU A 512 -28.77 6.10 12.03
N ALA A 513 -29.21 6.22 13.28
CA ALA A 513 -30.43 5.59 13.77
C ALA A 513 -31.70 6.30 13.27
N SER A 514 -31.59 7.59 12.94
CA SER A 514 -32.71 8.41 12.48
C SER A 514 -32.97 8.31 10.97
N LEU A 515 -32.06 7.70 10.22
CA LEU A 515 -32.12 7.58 8.76
C LEU A 515 -32.83 6.29 8.29
N SER A 516 -33.54 6.35 7.17
CA SER A 516 -34.24 5.21 6.59
C SER A 516 -33.25 4.33 5.79
N SER A 517 -33.06 3.09 6.23
CA SER A 517 -32.04 2.12 5.81
C SER A 517 -32.14 1.57 4.37
N LYS A 518 -32.41 2.41 3.38
CA LYS A 518 -32.54 2.02 1.96
C LYS A 518 -31.29 2.29 1.13
N ASP A 519 -30.33 3.07 1.62
CA ASP A 519 -29.08 3.34 0.91
C ASP A 519 -28.00 2.28 1.25
N ARG A 520 -27.28 1.81 0.21
CA ARG A 520 -26.14 0.90 0.35
C ARG A 520 -24.93 1.57 0.99
N ASN A 521 -24.72 2.86 0.78
CA ASN A 521 -23.58 3.60 1.35
C ASN A 521 -23.73 3.77 2.87
N GLU A 522 -24.95 4.00 3.35
CA GLU A 522 -25.27 4.08 4.78
C GLU A 522 -25.00 2.75 5.51
N ASN A 523 -25.36 1.63 4.89
CA ASN A 523 -25.06 0.31 5.45
C ASN A 523 -23.55 0.05 5.52
N LYS A 524 -22.78 0.49 4.53
CA LYS A 524 -21.30 0.40 4.55
C LYS A 524 -20.73 1.15 5.75
N PHE A 525 -21.10 2.42 5.93
CA PHE A 525 -20.59 3.23 7.04
C PHE A 525 -21.02 2.69 8.42
N LYS A 526 -22.25 2.19 8.54
CA LYS A 526 -22.74 1.52 9.76
C LYS A 526 -21.89 0.30 10.14
N PHE A 527 -21.48 -0.52 9.16
CA PHE A 527 -20.57 -1.63 9.42
C PHE A 527 -19.18 -1.17 9.85
N GLU A 528 -18.67 -0.09 9.26
CA GLU A 528 -17.39 0.48 9.69
C GLU A 528 -17.45 0.96 11.14
N LEU A 529 -18.54 1.61 11.54
CA LEU A 529 -18.75 1.98 12.94
C LEU A 529 -18.77 0.75 13.87
N PHE A 530 -19.45 -0.34 13.48
CA PHE A 530 -19.41 -1.58 14.24
C PHE A 530 -18.00 -2.17 14.31
N HIS A 531 -17.21 -2.06 13.24
CA HIS A 531 -15.80 -2.45 13.25
C HIS A 531 -14.97 -1.59 14.22
N PHE A 532 -15.22 -0.28 14.29
CA PHE A 532 -14.56 0.60 15.26
C PHE A 532 -14.90 0.22 16.70
N LEU A 533 -16.18 -0.04 16.99
CA LEU A 533 -16.64 -0.55 18.28
C LEU A 533 -16.07 -1.93 18.59
N PHE A 534 -15.88 -2.78 17.58
CA PHE A 534 -15.18 -4.04 17.77
C PHE A 534 -13.71 -3.81 18.10
N GLU A 535 -13.02 -2.85 17.49
CA GLU A 535 -11.61 -2.62 17.81
C GLU A 535 -11.40 -2.17 19.26
N ILE A 536 -12.28 -1.34 19.86
CA ILE A 536 -12.09 -0.85 21.24
C ILE A 536 -12.18 -1.96 22.31
N GLN A 537 -12.95 -3.03 22.08
CA GLN A 537 -13.09 -4.18 22.99
C GLN A 537 -13.50 -3.81 24.45
N GLU A 538 -14.14 -2.66 24.66
CA GLU A 538 -14.69 -2.25 25.97
C GLU A 538 -16.22 -2.39 25.97
N GLU A 539 -16.74 -3.46 26.57
CA GLU A 539 -18.16 -3.82 26.51
C GLU A 539 -19.09 -2.70 27.00
N GLU A 540 -18.70 -1.94 28.02
CA GLU A 540 -19.51 -0.83 28.54
C GLU A 540 -19.64 0.31 27.52
N ILE A 541 -18.55 0.70 26.86
CA ILE A 541 -18.56 1.71 25.80
C ILE A 541 -19.36 1.23 24.60
N VAL A 542 -19.13 -0.02 24.19
CA VAL A 542 -19.86 -0.63 23.07
C VAL A 542 -21.34 -0.68 23.39
N THR A 543 -21.71 -1.01 24.63
CA THR A 543 -23.09 -1.00 25.09
C THR A 543 -23.71 0.39 24.97
N HIS A 544 -23.00 1.42 25.42
CA HIS A 544 -23.48 2.81 25.35
C HIS A 544 -23.69 3.26 23.90
N ALA A 545 -22.72 3.01 23.02
CA ALA A 545 -22.84 3.30 21.60
C ALA A 545 -23.95 2.51 20.90
N MET A 546 -24.15 1.25 21.29
CA MET A 546 -25.17 0.37 20.70
C MET A 546 -26.59 0.71 21.16
N ASP A 547 -26.76 1.41 22.28
CA ASP A 547 -28.07 1.89 22.74
C ASP A 547 -28.69 2.94 21.79
N CYS A 548 -27.88 3.58 20.94
CA CYS A 548 -28.35 4.44 19.86
C CYS A 548 -29.08 3.68 18.74
N PHE A 549 -28.94 2.34 18.66
CA PHE A 549 -29.48 1.52 17.57
C PHE A 549 -30.61 0.58 18.03
N PRO A 550 -31.80 1.09 18.40
CA PRO A 550 -32.92 0.25 18.83
C PRO A 550 -33.46 -0.62 17.69
N ARG A 551 -33.21 -0.23 16.43
CA ARG A 551 -33.61 -1.00 15.25
C ARG A 551 -32.45 -1.05 14.26
N ILE A 552 -32.08 -2.25 13.83
CA ILE A 552 -31.05 -2.46 12.82
C ILE A 552 -31.71 -3.14 11.63
N HIS A 553 -31.66 -2.48 10.46
CA HIS A 553 -32.16 -3.03 9.21
C HIS A 553 -31.01 -3.19 8.22
N LEU A 554 -30.78 -4.43 7.79
CA LEU A 554 -29.73 -4.82 6.87
C LEU A 554 -30.38 -5.54 5.70
N GLU A 555 -30.25 -4.96 4.50
CA GLU A 555 -30.82 -5.51 3.27
C GLU A 555 -29.70 -5.83 2.26
N ARG A 556 -29.82 -6.95 1.54
CA ARG A 556 -28.95 -7.36 0.42
C ARG A 556 -27.45 -7.34 0.76
N THR A 557 -27.13 -7.62 2.02
CA THR A 557 -25.74 -7.63 2.51
C THR A 557 -25.19 -9.06 2.47
N CYS A 558 -24.05 -9.25 1.82
CA CYS A 558 -23.30 -10.51 1.86
C CYS A 558 -22.29 -10.42 3.01
N PHE A 559 -22.59 -11.12 4.10
CA PHE A 559 -21.75 -11.10 5.29
C PHE A 559 -20.52 -11.97 5.11
N SER A 560 -19.40 -11.34 5.39
CA SER A 560 -18.14 -11.98 5.70
C SER A 560 -18.19 -12.65 7.09
N LYS A 561 -17.32 -13.62 7.37
CA LYS A 561 -17.28 -14.27 8.70
C LYS A 561 -16.94 -13.24 9.78
N MET A 562 -16.03 -12.32 9.48
CA MET A 562 -15.66 -11.25 10.40
C MET A 562 -16.77 -10.22 10.59
N GLN A 563 -17.47 -9.82 9.53
CA GLN A 563 -18.64 -8.94 9.66
C GLN A 563 -19.71 -9.57 10.56
N PHE A 564 -19.89 -10.89 10.50
CA PHE A 564 -20.77 -11.60 11.42
C PHE A 564 -20.24 -11.61 12.86
N THR A 565 -18.94 -11.81 13.07
CA THR A 565 -18.31 -11.74 14.40
C THR A 565 -18.47 -10.35 15.03
N VAL A 566 -18.19 -9.30 14.26
CA VAL A 566 -18.32 -7.90 14.67
C VAL A 566 -19.77 -7.56 14.97
N LEU A 567 -20.69 -7.90 14.06
CA LEU A 567 -22.11 -7.70 14.28
C LEU A 567 -22.59 -8.46 15.52
N SER A 568 -22.20 -9.73 15.69
CA SER A 568 -22.55 -10.52 16.88
C SER A 568 -22.05 -9.89 18.16
N PHE A 569 -20.81 -9.38 18.17
CA PHE A 569 -20.23 -8.67 19.32
C PHE A 569 -21.03 -7.40 19.64
N CYS A 570 -21.33 -6.56 18.65
CA CYS A 570 -22.13 -5.35 18.83
C CYS A 570 -23.57 -5.67 19.31
N LEU A 571 -24.22 -6.66 18.71
CA LEU A 571 -25.59 -7.08 19.06
C LEU A 571 -25.67 -7.63 20.49
N LYS A 572 -24.69 -8.43 20.94
CA LYS A 572 -24.63 -8.94 22.32
C LYS A 572 -24.54 -7.81 23.35
N ASN A 573 -23.98 -6.68 22.97
CA ASN A 573 -23.84 -5.50 23.82
C ASN A 573 -24.99 -4.49 23.63
N CYS A 574 -26.00 -4.76 22.79
CA CYS A 574 -27.13 -3.86 22.60
C CYS A 574 -28.26 -4.19 23.60
N ARG A 575 -28.49 -3.32 24.61
CA ARG A 575 -29.53 -3.55 25.62
C ARG A 575 -30.93 -3.11 25.17
N ARG A 576 -30.99 -2.08 24.32
CA ARG A 576 -32.24 -1.45 23.85
C ARG A 576 -32.74 -1.97 22.50
N MET A 577 -32.21 -3.09 22.02
CA MET A 577 -32.63 -3.65 20.74
C MET A 577 -34.11 -4.04 20.75
N GLN A 578 -34.89 -3.40 19.89
CA GLN A 578 -36.29 -3.69 19.65
C GLN A 578 -36.48 -4.63 18.47
N SER A 579 -35.70 -4.45 17.40
CA SER A 579 -35.80 -5.30 16.21
C SER A 579 -34.53 -5.35 15.35
N LEU A 580 -34.24 -6.54 14.83
CA LEU A 580 -33.21 -6.79 13.83
C LEU A 580 -33.90 -7.33 12.56
N PHE A 581 -33.81 -6.58 11.47
CA PHE A 581 -34.34 -6.97 10.17
C PHE A 581 -33.20 -7.35 9.23
N LEU A 582 -33.21 -8.59 8.77
CA LEU A 582 -32.27 -9.12 7.79
C LEU A 582 -33.07 -9.52 6.54
N SER A 583 -32.86 -8.85 5.41
CA SER A 583 -33.56 -9.16 4.16
C SER A 583 -32.56 -9.42 3.03
N PHE A 584 -32.73 -10.54 2.31
CA PHE A 584 -31.82 -10.94 1.22
C PHE A 584 -30.32 -10.98 1.61
N CYS A 585 -30.03 -11.20 2.89
CA CYS A 585 -28.66 -11.36 3.38
C CYS A 585 -28.17 -12.78 3.15
N SER A 586 -26.89 -12.93 2.81
CA SER A 586 -26.24 -14.24 2.66
C SER A 586 -24.94 -14.28 3.45
N SER A 587 -24.52 -15.47 3.90
CA SER A 587 -23.19 -15.68 4.46
C SER A 587 -22.28 -16.26 3.38
N GLN A 588 -21.03 -15.79 3.29
CA GLN A 588 -19.98 -16.55 2.60
C GLN A 588 -19.67 -17.82 3.42
N ALA A 589 -20.48 -18.86 3.29
CA ALA A 589 -20.14 -20.16 3.82
C ALA A 589 -18.92 -20.66 3.04
N SER A 590 -17.81 -20.93 3.73
CA SER A 590 -16.64 -21.57 3.13
C SER A 590 -17.11 -22.83 2.42
N ALA A 591 -17.10 -22.82 1.08
CA ALA A 591 -17.43 -23.98 0.26
C ALA A 591 -16.29 -25.00 0.37
N ARG A 592 -16.10 -25.59 1.55
CA ARG A 592 -15.35 -26.84 1.69
C ARG A 592 -16.22 -27.92 1.06
N LYS A 593 -15.98 -28.22 -0.21
CA LYS A 593 -16.42 -29.51 -0.78
C LYS A 593 -15.83 -30.59 0.14
N PRO A 594 -16.65 -31.51 0.69
CA PRO A 594 -16.10 -32.66 1.37
C PRO A 594 -15.27 -33.43 0.34
N LYS A 595 -13.97 -33.60 0.63
CA LYS A 595 -13.13 -34.52 -0.13
C LYS A 595 -13.77 -35.91 0.03
N ARG A 596 -14.24 -36.47 -1.08
CA ARG A 596 -14.54 -37.91 -1.18
C ARG A 596 -13.25 -38.69 -1.24
#